data_AF-A0A1G9SVB7-F1
#
_entry.id   AF-A0A1G9SVB7-F1
#
_cell.length_a   1.000
_cell.length_b   1.000
_cell.length_c   1.000
_cell.angle_alpha   90.00
_cell.angle_beta   90.00
_cell.angle_gamma   90.00
#
_symmetry.space_group_name_H-M   'P 1'
#
loop_
_entity.id
_entity.type
_entity.pdbx_description
1 polymer ?
#
loop_
_entity_poly.entity_id
_entity_poly.type
_entity_poly.pdbx_seq_one_letter_code
_entity_poly.pdbx_strand_id
1 'polypeptide(L)' 'MPVRSTIKETGMKEKEAKKAFALRLSAEHLEALQKWADDEFRSLNGQIEYLLAEALKASKRLPKK' A
#
# COMPACT_ATOMS: atom_id res chain seq x y z
N MET A 1 -16.96 23.64 38.53
CA MET A 1 -15.49 23.53 38.59
C MET A 1 -15.05 22.34 37.73
N PRO A 2 -14.54 22.51 36.50
CA PRO A 2 -13.87 21.43 35.77
C PRO A 2 -12.35 21.57 35.84
N VAL A 3 -11.67 20.51 36.30
CA VAL A 3 -10.21 20.45 36.35
C VAL A 3 -9.67 19.99 34.99
N ARG A 4 -8.66 20.73 34.55
CA ARG A 4 -7.91 20.66 33.30
C ARG A 4 -6.98 19.46 33.28
N SER A 5 -7.02 18.66 32.23
CA SER A 5 -5.86 17.90 31.77
C SER A 5 -5.89 17.81 30.24
N THR A 6 -5.21 18.80 29.67
CA THR A 6 -4.71 18.82 28.30
C THR A 6 -3.89 17.56 28.04
N ILE A 7 -4.38 16.68 27.16
CA ILE A 7 -3.52 15.74 26.44
C ILE A 7 -3.40 16.29 25.01
N LYS A 8 -2.39 17.15 24.82
CA LYS A 8 -1.80 17.42 23.52
C LYS A 8 -0.60 16.49 23.35
N GLU A 9 -0.23 16.27 22.09
CA GLU A 9 0.95 15.54 21.59
C GLU A 9 0.68 14.03 21.47
N THR A 10 0.55 13.47 20.27
CA THR A 10 1.65 13.42 19.31
C THR A 10 1.11 13.16 17.90
N GLY A 11 1.49 14.01 16.95
CA GLY A 11 1.24 13.80 15.52
C GLY A 11 2.01 12.60 15.01
N MET A 12 1.33 11.48 14.83
CA MET A 12 1.77 10.45 13.89
C MET A 12 1.50 10.99 12.49
N LYS A 13 2.57 11.37 11.77
CA LYS A 13 2.54 11.64 10.34
C LYS A 13 1.61 10.64 9.66
N GLU A 14 0.65 11.14 8.88
CA GLU A 14 -0.15 10.37 7.94
C GLU A 14 0.81 9.59 7.03
N LYS A 15 1.23 8.39 7.43
CA LYS A 15 1.77 7.40 6.51
C LYS A 15 0.57 7.04 5.65
N GLU A 16 0.50 7.69 4.50
CA GLU A 16 -0.38 7.42 3.35
C GLU A 16 -1.41 6.38 3.70
N ALA A 17 -2.61 6.83 4.08
CA ALA A 17 -3.73 5.95 4.37
C ALA A 17 -3.87 4.95 3.22
N LYS A 18 -3.36 3.73 3.40
CA LYS A 18 -3.41 2.67 2.41
C LYS A 18 -4.88 2.33 2.27
N LYS A 19 -5.53 2.89 1.24
CA LYS A 19 -6.94 2.64 0.99
C LYS A 19 -7.05 1.20 0.52
N ALA A 20 -7.66 0.35 1.35
CA ALA A 20 -8.04 -0.98 0.96
C ALA A 20 -9.05 -0.86 -0.19
N PHE A 21 -8.67 -1.29 -1.39
CA PHE A 21 -9.52 -1.31 -2.57
C PHE A 21 -9.76 -2.77 -2.97
N ALA A 22 -11.00 -3.10 -3.29
CA ALA A 22 -11.33 -4.42 -3.82
C ALA A 22 -10.85 -4.50 -5.28
N LEU A 23 -9.68 -5.10 -5.49
CA LEU A 23 -9.12 -5.30 -6.82
C LEU A 23 -9.78 -6.52 -7.46
N ARG A 24 -10.50 -6.32 -8.57
CA ARG A 24 -11.06 -7.42 -9.36
C ARG A 24 -9.97 -7.96 -10.28
N LEU A 25 -9.43 -9.13 -9.95
CA LEU A 25 -8.58 -9.94 -10.83
C LEU A 25 -9.29 -11.24 -11.20
N SER A 26 -8.95 -11.80 -12.36
CA SER A 26 -9.27 -13.21 -12.64
C SER A 26 -8.42 -14.13 -11.78
N ALA A 27 -8.94 -15.33 -11.49
CA ALA A 27 -8.25 -16.32 -10.66
C ALA A 27 -6.86 -16.69 -11.20
N GLU A 28 -6.74 -16.84 -12.53
CA GLU A 28 -5.47 -17.18 -13.20
C GLU A 28 -4.37 -16.14 -12.95
N HIS A 29 -4.71 -14.84 -12.99
CA HIS A 29 -3.75 -13.79 -12.70
C HIS A 29 -3.36 -13.77 -11.23
N LEU A 30 -4.30 -14.08 -10.32
CA LEU A 30 -4.04 -14.16 -8.89
C LEU A 30 -3.07 -15.29 -8.56
N GLU A 31 -3.27 -16.48 -9.14
CA GLU A 31 -2.37 -17.62 -8.98
C GLU A 31 -0.97 -17.34 -9.54
N ALA A 32 -0.89 -16.73 -10.73
CA ALA A 32 0.39 -16.34 -11.32
C ALA A 32 1.13 -15.32 -10.44
N LEU A 33 0.42 -14.35 -9.87
CA LEU A 33 0.99 -13.36 -8.97
C LEU A 33 1.42 -13.95 -7.64
N GLN A 34 0.63 -14.90 -7.10
CA GLN A 34 0.94 -15.62 -5.87
C GLN A 34 2.23 -16.41 -6.05
N LYS A 35 2.35 -17.18 -7.13
CA LYS A 35 3.56 -17.94 -7.45
C LYS A 35 4.78 -17.03 -7.60
N TRP A 36 4.65 -15.91 -8.30
CA TRP A 36 5.75 -14.94 -8.43
C TRP A 36 6.13 -14.31 -7.09
N ALA A 37 5.15 -13.95 -6.26
CA ALA A 37 5.41 -13.42 -4.93
C ALA A 37 6.14 -14.45 -4.05
N ASP A 38 5.73 -15.73 -4.12
CA ASP A 38 6.38 -16.83 -3.41
C ASP A 38 7.82 -17.08 -3.92
N ASP A 39 8.06 -16.99 -5.23
CA ASP A 39 9.40 -17.10 -5.84
C ASP A 39 10.36 -15.99 -5.35
N GLU A 40 9.82 -14.79 -5.07
CA GLU A 40 10.58 -13.64 -4.56
C GLU A 40 10.55 -13.50 -3.02
N PHE A 41 10.03 -14.51 -2.29
CA PHE A 41 9.83 -14.49 -0.84
C PHE A 41 9.08 -13.23 -0.34
N ARG A 42 8.09 -12.77 -1.11
CA ARG A 42 7.27 -11.61 -0.82
C ARG A 42 5.82 -11.99 -0.60
N SER A 43 5.10 -11.21 0.19
CA SER A 43 3.64 -11.32 0.24
C SER A 43 3.00 -10.83 -1.06
N LEU A 44 1.89 -11.45 -1.45
CA LEU A 44 1.11 -11.05 -2.62
C LEU A 44 0.77 -9.56 -2.64
N ASN A 45 0.37 -8.99 -1.49
CA ASN A 45 0.09 -7.55 -1.40
C ASN A 45 1.35 -6.69 -1.63
N GLY A 46 2.50 -7.12 -1.11
CA GLY A 46 3.78 -6.44 -1.36
C GLY A 46 4.23 -6.52 -2.82
N GLN A 47 3.91 -7.62 -3.50
CA GLN A 47 4.20 -7.78 -4.92
C GLN A 47 3.30 -6.87 -5.77
N ILE A 48 2.00 -6.79 -5.44
CA ILE A 48 1.06 -5.87 -6.08
C ILE A 48 1.50 -4.42 -5.91
N GLU A 49 1.87 -4.01 -4.69
CA GLU A 49 2.36 -2.65 -4.42
C GLU A 49 3.61 -2.32 -5.23
N TYR A 50 4.55 -3.27 -5.35
CA TYR A 50 5.77 -3.09 -6.12
C TYR A 50 5.49 -2.94 -7.61
N LEU A 51 4.68 -3.83 -8.19
CA LEU A 51 4.30 -3.77 -9.61
C LEU A 51 3.57 -2.49 -9.96
N LEU A 52 2.66 -2.03 -9.08
CA LEU A 52 1.98 -0.74 -9.25
C LEU A 52 2.97 0.43 -9.21
N ALA A 53 3.89 0.44 -8.24
CA ALA A 53 4.90 1.49 -8.14
C ALA A 53 5.82 1.52 -9.36
N GLU A 54 6.24 0.35 -9.83
CA GLU A 54 7.09 0.22 -11.01
C GLU A 54 6.35 0.65 -12.29
N ALA A 55 5.10 0.22 -12.47
CA ALA A 55 4.26 0.61 -13.59
C ALA A 55 3.99 2.12 -13.63
N LEU A 56 3.76 2.75 -12.47
CA LEU A 56 3.60 4.20 -12.35
C LEU A 56 4.89 4.95 -12.66
N LYS A 57 6.04 4.40 -12.24
CA LYS A 57 7.38 4.94 -12.55
C LYS A 57 7.68 4.85 -14.04
N ALA A 58 7.45 3.69 -14.65
CA ALA A 58 7.61 3.46 -16.09
C ALA A 58 6.69 4.37 -16.91
N SER A 59 5.45 4.56 -16.45
CA SER A 59 4.48 5.46 -17.08
C SER A 59 4.78 6.95 -16.85
N LYS A 60 5.81 7.30 -16.06
CA LYS A 60 6.12 8.68 -15.61
C LYS A 60 4.92 9.39 -14.96
N ARG A 61 4.01 8.62 -14.36
CA ARG A 61 2.78 9.10 -13.70
C ARG A 61 2.93 9.21 -12.19
N LEU A 62 4.10 8.87 -11.64
CA LEU A 62 4.40 9.18 -10.25
C LEU A 62 4.33 10.71 -10.06
N PRO A 63 3.52 11.20 -9.10
CA PRO A 63 3.53 12.62 -8.77
C PRO A 63 4.95 13.00 -8.36
N LYS A 64 5.56 13.94 -9.08
CA LYS A 64 6.81 14.56 -8.65
C LYS A 64 6.49 15.24 -7.31
N LYS A 65 7.07 14.70 -6.23
CA LYS A 65 7.14 15.45 -4.97
C LYS A 65 7.91 16.74 -5.16
#